data_AF-A0A6A6EBS4-F1
#
_entry.id   AF-A0A6A6EBS4-F1
#
_cell.length_a   1.000
_cell.length_b   1.000
_cell.length_c   1.000
_cell.angle_alpha   90.00
_cell.angle_beta   90.00
_cell.angle_gamma   90.00
#
_symmetry.space_group_name_H-M   'P 1'
#
loop_
_entity.id
_entity.type
_entity.pdbx_description
1 polymer ?
#
loop_
_entity_poly.entity_id
_entity_poly.type
_entity_poly.pdbx_seq_one_letter_code
_entity_poly.pdbx_strand_id
1 'polypeptide(L)'
;MERYLRSQTSQASSASSSYRPYHSAASKRLQKAAAALRSPSPSSSRDSTPLSRLAHEYPENDSQIVGVRFDIDWSHIYRRQSRLVPARVGYRVRHKSQLKGARKIASFWQYGVELQYLEDDGSYTRLWLCKACHLNRELDDCKAVDATHHIVNHLKTVHMLDPDTGLMPTPRAHAANPFEAAKIAGANRDVSHTPWQEEAL
;
A
#
# COMPACT_ATOMS: atom_id res chain seq x y z
N MET A 1 -48.12 13.59 -15.51
CA MET A 1 -48.55 12.49 -14.62
C MET A 1 -47.73 11.25 -14.98
N GLU A 2 -46.53 11.13 -14.44
CA GLU A 2 -45.67 9.96 -14.69
C GLU A 2 -45.27 9.36 -13.34
N ARG A 3 -45.52 8.06 -13.22
CA ARG A 3 -45.52 7.29 -11.99
C ARG A 3 -44.11 6.79 -11.68
N TYR A 4 -43.57 7.22 -10.55
CA TYR A 4 -42.39 6.62 -9.91
C TYR A 4 -42.76 5.23 -9.36
N LEU A 5 -42.19 4.16 -9.91
CA LEU A 5 -42.22 2.82 -9.30
C LEU A 5 -40.97 2.65 -8.43
N ARG A 6 -41.21 2.62 -7.12
CA ARG A 6 -40.24 2.49 -6.04
C ARG A 6 -40.13 1.01 -5.67
N SER A 7 -39.10 0.32 -6.12
CA SER A 7 -38.82 -1.05 -5.68
C SER A 7 -38.10 -1.04 -4.33
N GLN A 8 -38.79 -1.55 -3.31
CA GLN A 8 -38.24 -1.87 -2.00
C GLN A 8 -37.59 -3.26 -2.06
N THR A 9 -36.33 -3.37 -1.66
CA THR A 9 -35.67 -4.66 -1.39
C THR A 9 -35.49 -4.82 0.11
N SER A 10 -36.04 -5.93 0.61
CA SER A 10 -36.08 -6.37 1.99
C SER A 10 -34.70 -6.54 2.61
N GLN A 11 -34.51 -5.98 3.80
CA GLN A 11 -33.37 -6.26 4.68
C GLN A 11 -33.64 -7.56 5.45
N ALA A 12 -32.73 -8.53 5.33
CA ALA A 12 -32.68 -9.70 6.20
C ALA A 12 -31.73 -9.39 7.37
N SER A 13 -32.28 -9.35 8.59
CA SER A 13 -31.55 -9.15 9.83
C SER A 13 -31.05 -10.50 10.36
N SER A 14 -29.79 -10.85 10.07
CA SER A 14 -29.12 -11.99 10.72
C SER A 14 -28.39 -11.50 11.96
N ALA A 15 -29.01 -11.70 13.12
CA ALA A 15 -28.39 -11.50 14.42
C ALA A 15 -27.41 -12.64 14.71
N SER A 16 -26.10 -12.37 14.65
CA SER A 16 -25.06 -13.31 15.07
C SER A 16 -24.29 -12.77 16.27
N SER A 17 -24.69 -13.27 17.44
CA SER A 17 -23.89 -13.57 18.64
C SER A 17 -22.57 -12.82 18.84
N SER A 18 -22.62 -11.78 19.68
CA SER A 18 -21.47 -11.05 20.21
C SER A 18 -20.76 -11.87 21.30
N TYR A 19 -19.85 -12.76 20.91
CA TYR A 19 -18.82 -13.26 21.83
C TYR A 19 -17.63 -12.29 21.76
N ARG A 20 -17.44 -11.48 22.81
CA ARG A 20 -16.27 -10.61 22.97
C ARG A 20 -15.27 -11.28 23.92
N PRO A 21 -14.13 -11.81 23.45
CA PRO A 21 -13.04 -12.22 24.32
C PRO A 21 -12.47 -11.00 25.05
N TYR A 22 -12.66 -10.96 26.36
CA TYR A 22 -12.15 -9.93 27.25
C TYR A 22 -10.65 -10.19 27.51
N HIS A 23 -9.76 -9.47 26.84
CA HIS A 23 -8.32 -9.52 27.13
C HIS A 23 -7.93 -8.39 28.09
N SER A 24 -7.93 -8.70 29.39
CA SER A 24 -7.33 -7.89 30.46
C SER A 24 -5.79 -7.93 30.35
N ALA A 25 -5.21 -7.19 29.40
CA ALA A 25 -3.76 -6.99 29.38
C ALA A 25 -3.40 -5.91 30.43
N ALA A 26 -2.83 -6.39 31.53
CA ALA A 26 -2.48 -5.64 32.72
C ALA A 26 -1.55 -4.44 32.45
N SER A 27 -1.99 -3.29 32.93
CA SER A 27 -1.24 -2.04 33.06
C SER A 27 -0.12 -2.21 34.09
N LYS A 28 1.13 -2.38 33.62
CA LYS A 28 2.32 -2.24 34.47
C LYS A 28 2.79 -0.79 34.44
N ARG A 29 2.24 0.00 35.36
CA ARG A 29 2.84 1.24 35.85
C ARG A 29 4.22 0.93 36.45
N LEU A 30 5.28 1.46 35.86
CA LEU A 30 6.54 1.71 36.57
C LEU A 30 6.70 3.22 36.68
N GLN A 31 6.19 3.75 37.79
CA GLN A 31 6.61 5.04 38.31
C GLN A 31 8.02 4.85 38.88
N LYS A 32 9.02 5.47 38.27
CA LYS A 32 10.32 5.70 38.91
C LYS A 32 10.59 7.20 38.90
N ALA A 33 9.96 7.88 39.86
CA ALA A 33 10.36 9.21 40.29
C ALA A 33 11.50 9.03 41.30
N ALA A 34 12.68 9.58 40.99
CA ALA A 34 13.70 9.92 41.99
C ALA A 34 14.26 11.28 41.62
N ALA A 35 14.02 12.23 42.51
CA ALA A 35 14.42 13.61 42.43
C ALA A 35 15.94 13.75 42.60
N ALA A 36 16.55 14.67 41.86
CA ALA A 36 17.75 15.38 42.27
C ALA A 36 17.72 16.79 41.67
N LEU A 37 17.58 17.78 42.55
CA LEU A 37 17.73 19.21 42.31
C LEU A 37 19.09 19.50 41.65
N ARG A 38 19.12 20.16 40.49
CA ARG A 38 20.30 20.88 40.00
C ARG A 38 19.91 22.15 39.22
N SER A 39 20.34 23.27 39.81
CA SER A 39 20.69 24.60 39.29
C SER A 39 19.94 25.24 38.10
N PRO A 40 19.50 26.51 38.25
CA PRO A 40 19.03 27.32 37.14
C PRO A 40 20.21 28.02 36.44
N SER A 41 20.37 27.81 35.13
CA SER A 41 21.06 28.68 34.14
C SER A 41 21.08 28.02 32.76
N PRO A 42 21.20 28.75 31.65
CA PRO A 42 20.61 30.03 31.26
C PRO A 42 19.59 29.83 30.13
N SER A 43 18.90 30.90 29.72
CA SER A 43 17.97 30.96 28.59
C SER A 43 18.56 30.33 27.32
N SER A 44 18.21 29.07 27.06
CA SER A 44 18.37 28.46 25.75
C SER A 44 17.30 29.07 24.86
N SER A 45 17.73 29.98 23.99
CA SER A 45 16.99 30.39 22.80
C SER A 45 16.37 29.14 22.20
N ARG A 46 15.04 29.08 22.21
CA ARG A 46 14.27 28.12 21.42
C ARG A 46 14.61 28.39 19.96
N ASP A 47 15.70 27.78 19.52
CA ASP A 47 16.01 27.58 18.13
C ASP A 47 14.83 26.77 17.62
N SER A 48 13.93 27.49 16.96
CA SER A 48 12.77 26.91 16.33
C SER A 48 13.35 25.98 15.29
N THR A 49 13.42 24.69 15.62
CA THR A 49 13.94 23.67 14.72
C THR A 49 13.27 23.91 13.38
N PRO A 50 14.02 24.37 12.37
CA PRO A 50 13.42 24.91 11.16
C PRO A 50 12.59 23.79 10.58
N LEU A 51 11.34 24.11 10.21
CA LEU A 51 10.39 23.28 9.47
C LEU A 51 11.14 22.14 8.79
N SER A 52 11.07 20.95 9.38
CA SER A 52 11.92 19.81 9.06
C SER A 52 11.87 19.56 7.56
N ARG A 53 12.80 20.16 6.81
CA ARG A 53 12.82 20.12 5.35
C ARG A 53 12.98 18.66 4.99
N LEU A 54 11.99 18.11 4.32
CA LEU A 54 12.07 16.75 3.83
C LEU A 54 13.28 16.64 2.92
N ALA A 55 14.09 15.61 3.13
CA ALA A 55 15.31 15.43 2.36
C ALA A 55 14.94 15.09 0.91
N HIS A 56 15.31 15.99 -0.01
CA HIS A 56 15.33 15.74 -1.45
C HIS A 56 16.62 15.04 -1.88
N GLU A 57 17.65 15.11 -1.04
CA GLU A 57 18.90 14.41 -1.23
C GLU A 57 18.73 12.94 -0.84
N TYR A 58 19.24 12.07 -1.72
CA TYR A 58 19.22 10.64 -1.46
C TYR A 58 20.21 10.33 -0.32
N PRO A 59 19.79 9.73 0.80
CA PRO A 59 20.66 9.38 1.91
C PRO A 59 21.76 8.43 1.44
N GLU A 60 23.00 8.71 1.80
CA GLU A 60 24.19 7.91 1.42
C GLU A 60 24.06 6.42 1.80
N ASN A 61 23.24 6.12 2.80
CA ASN A 61 22.99 4.76 3.25
C ASN A 61 21.80 4.16 2.48
N ASP A 62 22.07 3.43 1.40
CA ASP A 62 21.07 2.74 0.57
C ASP A 62 20.10 1.86 1.37
N SER A 63 20.52 1.37 2.55
CA SER A 63 19.65 0.56 3.41
C SER A 63 18.46 1.31 4.02
N GLN A 64 18.47 2.65 4.06
CA GLN A 64 17.45 3.44 4.77
C GLN A 64 16.19 3.73 3.95
N ILE A 65 16.28 3.59 2.63
CA ILE A 65 15.18 3.82 1.70
C ILE A 65 14.61 2.49 1.25
N VAL A 66 13.30 2.46 1.05
CA VAL A 66 12.64 1.31 0.43
C VAL A 66 12.27 1.66 -1.00
N GLY A 67 12.80 0.89 -1.92
CA GLY A 67 12.55 1.06 -3.34
C GLY A 67 13.80 0.97 -4.18
N VAL A 68 13.63 1.26 -5.47
CA VAL A 68 14.72 1.44 -6.42
C VAL A 68 15.21 2.89 -6.41
N ARG A 69 16.53 3.08 -6.53
CA ARG A 69 17.15 4.41 -6.71
C ARG A 69 17.03 4.85 -8.17
N PHE A 70 16.56 6.07 -8.38
CA PHE A 70 16.55 6.76 -9.67
C PHE A 70 16.45 8.27 -9.46
N ASP A 71 16.72 9.04 -10.51
CA ASP A 71 16.64 10.50 -10.45
C ASP A 71 15.18 10.94 -10.39
N ILE A 72 14.83 11.69 -9.34
CA ILE A 72 13.48 12.21 -9.12
C ILE A 72 13.49 13.71 -9.46
N ASP A 73 12.69 14.09 -10.45
CA ASP A 73 12.30 15.47 -10.68
C ASP A 73 11.22 15.88 -9.66
N TRP A 74 11.66 16.43 -8.53
CA TRP A 74 10.75 16.89 -7.47
C TRP A 74 9.74 17.94 -7.92
N SER A 75 9.99 18.63 -9.03
CA SER A 75 9.06 19.62 -9.60
C SER A 75 7.94 18.98 -10.41
N HIS A 76 8.06 17.69 -10.73
CA HIS A 76 7.14 16.93 -11.58
C HIS A 76 6.69 15.63 -10.90
N ILE A 77 6.01 15.77 -9.75
CA ILE A 77 5.38 14.63 -9.07
C ILE A 77 3.87 14.86 -9.06
N TYR A 78 3.11 13.92 -9.62
CA TYR A 78 1.66 14.05 -9.76
C TYR A 78 0.92 12.88 -9.12
N ARG A 79 -0.10 13.22 -8.33
CA ARG A 79 -1.03 12.26 -7.74
C ARG A 79 -2.43 12.59 -8.23
N ARG A 80 -3.07 11.67 -8.97
CA ARG A 80 -4.43 11.88 -9.53
C ARG A 80 -4.54 13.22 -10.29
N GLN A 81 -3.61 13.48 -11.22
CA GLN A 81 -3.55 14.72 -12.02
C GLN A 81 -3.25 16.01 -11.24
N SER A 82 -3.10 15.93 -9.92
CA SER A 82 -2.73 17.08 -9.08
C SER A 82 -1.23 17.04 -8.79
N ARG A 83 -0.54 18.15 -9.10
CA ARG A 83 0.89 18.29 -8.81
C ARG A 83 1.11 18.45 -7.31
N LEU A 84 2.01 17.66 -6.75
CA LEU A 84 2.41 17.78 -5.35
C LEU A 84 3.40 18.94 -5.17
N VAL A 85 3.35 19.59 -4.00
CA VAL A 85 4.27 20.69 -3.68
C VAL A 85 5.66 20.11 -3.38
N PRO A 86 6.72 20.48 -4.12
CA PRO A 86 8.04 19.85 -3.97
C PRO A 86 8.59 19.96 -2.54
N ALA A 87 8.41 21.12 -1.89
CA ALA A 87 8.86 21.34 -0.51
C ALA A 87 8.17 20.45 0.54
N ARG A 88 7.06 19.80 0.18
CA ARG A 88 6.26 18.94 1.05
C ARG A 88 6.41 17.46 0.72
N VAL A 89 7.11 17.10 -0.35
CA VAL A 89 7.45 15.72 -0.71
C VAL A 89 8.93 15.48 -0.38
N GLY A 90 9.28 14.30 0.10
CA GLY A 90 10.67 13.86 0.13
C GLY A 90 10.80 12.37 0.41
N TYR A 91 12.05 11.90 0.49
CA TYR A 91 12.31 10.49 0.79
C TYR A 91 11.81 10.12 2.19
N ARG A 92 11.25 8.91 2.30
CA ARG A 92 10.91 8.34 3.60
C ARG A 92 12.10 7.59 4.16
N VAL A 93 12.77 8.18 5.15
CA VAL A 93 13.88 7.54 5.87
C VAL A 93 13.31 6.54 6.88
N ARG A 94 13.61 5.25 6.72
CA ARG A 94 13.25 4.24 7.72
C ARG A 94 14.32 4.14 8.79
N HIS A 95 13.88 4.01 10.03
CA HIS A 95 14.79 3.81 11.16
C HIS A 95 15.45 2.43 11.08
N LYS A 96 16.72 2.32 11.48
CA LYS A 96 17.50 1.06 11.43
C LYS A 96 16.79 -0.12 12.11
N SER A 97 16.03 0.13 13.19
CA SER A 97 15.26 -0.92 13.86
C SER A 97 14.15 -1.53 13.00
N GLN A 98 13.57 -0.76 12.06
CA GLN A 98 12.54 -1.24 11.14
C GLN A 98 13.13 -2.12 10.02
N LEU A 99 14.42 -1.99 9.75
CA LEU A 99 15.15 -2.78 8.76
C LEU A 99 15.64 -4.12 9.33
N LYS A 100 15.74 -4.25 10.66
CA LYS A 100 16.21 -5.48 11.33
C LYS A 100 15.23 -6.65 11.22
N GLY A 101 14.02 -6.43 10.72
CA GLY A 101 13.09 -7.52 10.44
C GLY A 101 13.54 -8.28 9.19
N ALA A 102 13.79 -9.59 9.31
CA ALA A 102 14.06 -10.49 8.18
C ALA A 102 12.83 -10.72 7.27
N ARG A 103 11.92 -9.74 7.18
CA ARG A 103 10.75 -9.82 6.31
C ARG A 103 11.21 -9.59 4.88
N LYS A 104 10.81 -10.50 4.00
CA LYS A 104 11.01 -10.34 2.56
C LYS A 104 10.38 -9.02 2.11
N ILE A 105 11.17 -8.15 1.50
CA ILE A 105 10.69 -6.92 0.88
C ILE A 105 9.77 -7.31 -0.29
N ALA A 106 8.62 -6.66 -0.40
CA ALA A 106 7.69 -6.93 -1.47
C ALA A 106 8.31 -6.61 -2.84
N SER A 107 8.07 -7.47 -3.82
CA SER A 107 8.70 -7.46 -5.14
C SER A 107 8.45 -6.16 -5.90
N PHE A 108 7.29 -5.53 -5.70
CA PHE A 108 6.92 -4.27 -6.36
C PHE A 108 7.83 -3.08 -6.02
N TRP A 109 8.60 -3.14 -4.92
CA TRP A 109 9.56 -2.09 -4.57
C TRP A 109 10.71 -1.96 -5.57
N GLN A 110 10.91 -2.93 -6.45
CA GLN A 110 11.92 -2.83 -7.53
C GLN A 110 11.53 -1.82 -8.63
N TYR A 111 10.25 -1.41 -8.69
CA TYR A 111 9.71 -0.56 -9.76
C TYR A 111 9.38 0.87 -9.32
N GLY A 112 9.65 1.21 -8.06
CA GLY A 112 9.39 2.55 -7.55
C GLY A 112 10.03 2.79 -6.19
N VAL A 113 9.76 3.97 -5.63
CA VAL A 113 10.39 4.41 -4.37
C VAL A 113 9.36 4.91 -3.37
N GLU A 114 9.61 4.66 -2.08
CA GLU A 114 8.76 5.16 -1.00
C GLU A 114 9.08 6.62 -0.70
N LEU A 115 8.08 7.47 -0.84
CA LEU A 115 8.12 8.88 -0.47
C LEU A 115 7.19 9.17 0.70
N GLN A 116 7.38 10.32 1.34
CA GLN A 116 6.46 10.88 2.29
C GLN A 116 6.03 12.28 1.87
N TYR A 117 4.75 12.58 2.05
CA TYR A 117 4.17 13.88 1.79
C TYR A 117 3.60 14.47 3.08
N LEU A 118 4.01 15.70 3.41
CA LEU A 118 3.48 16.46 4.54
C LEU A 118 2.15 17.09 4.12
N GLU A 119 1.04 16.67 4.70
CA GLU A 119 -0.30 17.23 4.48
C GLU A 119 -0.47 18.56 5.24
N ASP A 120 -1.53 19.33 4.92
CA ASP A 120 -1.74 20.69 5.47
C ASP A 120 -2.12 20.67 6.96
N ASP A 121 -2.65 19.54 7.42
CA ASP A 121 -2.93 19.26 8.83
C ASP A 121 -1.67 18.87 9.63
N GLY A 122 -0.51 18.84 8.98
CA GLY A 122 0.77 18.41 9.57
C GLY A 122 0.94 16.89 9.63
N SER A 123 -0.01 16.11 9.11
CA SER A 123 0.12 14.65 9.01
C SER A 123 1.02 14.25 7.84
N TYR A 124 1.48 13.00 7.84
CA TYR A 124 2.31 12.47 6.75
C TYR A 124 1.60 11.35 6.01
N THR A 125 1.42 11.54 4.70
CA THR A 125 0.91 10.52 3.79
C THR A 125 2.09 9.76 3.19
N ARG A 126 2.00 8.42 3.18
CA ARG A 126 3.00 7.57 2.51
C ARG A 126 2.66 7.44 1.04
N LEU A 127 3.66 7.64 0.20
CA LEU A 127 3.52 7.62 -1.25
C LEU A 127 4.49 6.61 -1.86
N TRP A 128 4.11 6.06 -3.01
CA TRP A 128 4.94 5.22 -3.86
C TRP A 128 5.01 5.90 -5.23
N LEU A 129 6.21 6.26 -5.64
CA LEU A 129 6.48 6.89 -6.93
C LEU A 129 6.94 5.81 -7.91
N CYS A 130 6.19 5.63 -9.00
CA CYS A 130 6.53 4.69 -10.06
C CYS A 130 7.69 5.22 -10.89
N LYS A 131 8.81 4.49 -10.99
CA LYS A 131 9.99 4.89 -11.76
C LYS A 131 9.65 5.13 -13.24
N ALA A 132 8.94 4.20 -13.86
CA ALA A 132 8.62 4.26 -15.29
C ALA A 132 7.69 5.43 -15.62
N CYS A 133 6.60 5.62 -14.88
CA CYS A 133 5.71 6.77 -15.08
C CYS A 133 6.41 8.10 -14.84
N HIS A 134 7.26 8.19 -13.81
CA HIS A 134 7.95 9.42 -13.49
C HIS A 134 8.94 9.83 -14.59
N LEU A 135 9.75 8.88 -15.09
CA LEU A 135 10.69 9.14 -16.19
C LEU A 135 9.96 9.53 -17.49
N ASN A 136 8.74 9.01 -17.70
CA ASN A 136 7.88 9.37 -18.83
C ASN A 136 7.06 10.66 -18.60
N ARG A 137 7.19 11.31 -17.43
CA ARG A 137 6.45 12.53 -17.05
C ARG A 137 4.92 12.39 -17.06
N GLU A 138 4.42 11.21 -16.72
CA GLU A 138 2.97 10.95 -16.59
C GLU A 138 2.34 11.78 -15.46
N LEU A 139 1.05 12.14 -15.63
CA LEU A 139 0.30 12.97 -14.66
C LEU A 139 -0.30 12.19 -13.48
N ASP A 140 0.07 10.92 -13.32
CA ASP A 140 -0.39 10.07 -12.23
C ASP A 140 0.69 9.03 -11.88
N ASP A 141 1.93 9.51 -11.76
CA ASP A 141 3.12 8.71 -11.47
C ASP A 141 3.24 8.31 -9.99
N CYS A 142 2.48 8.95 -9.11
CA CYS A 142 2.54 8.76 -7.67
C CYS A 142 1.25 8.16 -7.09
N LYS A 143 1.36 7.10 -6.28
CA LYS A 143 0.23 6.42 -5.61
C LYS A 143 0.34 6.50 -4.08
N ALA A 144 -0.78 6.47 -3.38
CA ALA A 144 -0.78 6.35 -1.92
C ALA A 144 -0.49 4.90 -1.49
N VAL A 145 0.29 4.72 -0.42
CA VAL A 145 0.65 3.40 0.14
C VAL A 145 -0.35 3.00 1.23
N ASP A 146 -1.63 3.04 0.89
CA ASP A 146 -2.71 2.61 1.80
C ASP A 146 -2.92 1.09 1.70
N ALA A 147 -2.75 0.55 0.48
CA ALA A 147 -2.80 -0.88 0.19
C ALA A 147 -1.88 -1.24 -0.98
N THR A 148 -1.24 -2.41 -0.91
CA THR A 148 -0.35 -2.92 -1.96
C THR A 148 -1.09 -3.22 -3.26
N HIS A 149 -2.38 -3.54 -3.18
CA HIS A 149 -3.22 -3.87 -4.34
C HIS A 149 -3.21 -2.77 -5.41
N HIS A 150 -3.24 -1.49 -5.02
CA HIS A 150 -3.25 -0.39 -6.00
C HIS A 150 -1.93 -0.27 -6.77
N ILE A 151 -0.80 -0.54 -6.11
CA ILE A 151 0.52 -0.54 -6.73
C ILE A 151 0.63 -1.71 -7.70
N VAL A 152 0.26 -2.91 -7.25
CA VAL A 152 0.27 -4.12 -8.10
C VAL A 152 -0.65 -3.95 -9.31
N ASN A 153 -1.86 -3.44 -9.10
CA ASN A 153 -2.81 -3.18 -10.19
C ASN A 153 -2.26 -2.15 -11.18
N HIS A 154 -1.67 -1.05 -10.69
CA HIS A 154 -1.03 -0.05 -11.55
C HIS A 154 0.09 -0.67 -12.41
N LEU A 155 0.98 -1.47 -11.83
CA LEU A 155 2.02 -2.18 -12.58
C LEU A 155 1.41 -3.09 -13.64
N LYS A 156 0.33 -3.82 -13.32
CA LYS A 156 -0.35 -4.74 -14.24
C LYS A 156 -1.14 -4.05 -15.35
N THR A 157 -1.73 -2.88 -15.11
CA THR A 157 -2.58 -2.22 -16.11
C THR A 157 -1.81 -1.21 -16.95
N VAL A 158 -0.85 -0.50 -16.35
CA VAL A 158 -0.12 0.60 -17.02
C VAL A 158 1.17 0.09 -17.64
N HIS A 159 1.93 -0.71 -16.90
CA HIS A 159 3.21 -1.26 -17.37
C HIS A 159 3.08 -2.69 -17.86
N MET A 160 1.92 -3.30 -17.66
CA MET A 160 1.66 -4.70 -17.96
C MET A 160 2.63 -5.68 -17.28
N LEU A 161 3.21 -5.29 -16.14
CA LEU A 161 4.18 -6.08 -15.38
C LEU A 161 3.51 -6.77 -14.19
N ASP A 162 3.80 -8.07 -14.00
CA ASP A 162 3.54 -8.71 -12.72
C ASP A 162 4.78 -8.56 -11.79
N PRO A 163 4.65 -7.89 -10.64
CA PRO A 163 5.79 -7.60 -9.79
C PRO A 163 6.46 -8.85 -9.20
N ASP A 164 5.75 -9.97 -9.03
CA ASP A 164 6.29 -11.17 -8.39
C ASP A 164 7.05 -12.07 -9.36
N THR A 165 6.62 -12.13 -10.61
CA THR A 165 7.28 -12.94 -11.66
C THR A 165 8.24 -12.13 -12.51
N GLY A 166 8.10 -10.80 -12.53
CA GLY A 166 8.80 -9.91 -13.46
C GLY A 166 8.40 -10.11 -14.92
N LEU A 167 7.43 -10.99 -15.18
CA LEU A 167 6.93 -11.30 -16.50
C LEU A 167 5.58 -10.64 -16.70
N MET A 168 5.33 -10.24 -17.95
CA MET A 168 4.00 -9.89 -18.41
C MET A 168 3.06 -11.05 -18.07
N PRO A 169 1.86 -10.84 -17.48
CA PRO A 169 0.87 -11.88 -17.48
C PRO A 169 0.64 -12.21 -18.96
N THR A 170 1.04 -13.43 -19.37
CA THR A 170 0.89 -13.87 -20.74
C THR A 170 -0.56 -13.60 -21.10
N PRO A 171 -0.86 -12.76 -22.12
CA PRO A 171 -2.24 -12.49 -22.47
C PRO A 171 -2.89 -13.85 -22.64
N ARG A 172 -3.92 -14.14 -21.84
CA ARG A 172 -4.66 -15.40 -21.97
C ARG A 172 -4.98 -15.49 -23.44
N ALA A 173 -4.43 -16.50 -24.12
CA ALA A 173 -4.62 -16.65 -25.56
C ALA A 173 -6.10 -16.47 -25.81
N HIS A 174 -6.46 -15.36 -26.48
CA HIS A 174 -7.85 -15.14 -26.84
C HIS A 174 -8.17 -16.31 -27.73
N ALA A 175 -9.01 -17.21 -27.23
CA ALA A 175 -9.50 -18.32 -28.02
C ALA A 175 -10.00 -17.74 -29.34
N ALA A 176 -9.46 -18.20 -30.46
CA ALA A 176 -9.74 -17.62 -31.77
C ALA A 176 -11.23 -17.77 -32.12
N ASN A 177 -11.92 -18.66 -31.41
CA ASN A 177 -13.35 -18.88 -31.53
C ASN A 177 -13.96 -19.31 -30.17
N PRO A 178 -15.28 -19.15 -29.99
CA PRO A 178 -15.96 -19.54 -28.75
C PRO A 178 -15.87 -21.05 -28.41
N PHE A 179 -15.63 -21.93 -29.39
CA PHE A 179 -15.48 -23.38 -29.14
C PHE A 179 -14.13 -23.72 -28.53
N GLU A 180 -13.08 -23.00 -28.92
CA GLU A 180 -11.75 -23.10 -28.30
C GLU A 180 -11.78 -22.51 -26.88
N ALA A 181 -12.58 -21.46 -26.64
CA ALA A 181 -12.81 -20.93 -25.30
C ALA A 181 -13.48 -21.98 -24.40
N ALA A 182 -14.46 -22.73 -24.93
CA ALA A 182 -15.13 -23.80 -24.21
C ALA A 182 -14.18 -24.96 -23.86
N LYS A 183 -13.23 -25.31 -24.74
CA LYS A 183 -12.17 -26.30 -24.43
C LYS A 183 -11.27 -25.84 -23.28
N ILE A 184 -10.88 -24.56 -23.27
CA ILE A 184 -10.02 -24.00 -22.21
C ILE A 184 -10.78 -23.90 -20.87
N ALA A 185 -12.08 -23.56 -20.91
CA ALA A 185 -12.91 -23.43 -19.72
C ALA A 185 -13.36 -24.78 -19.12
N GLY A 186 -13.45 -25.84 -19.95
CA GLY A 186 -14.00 -27.14 -19.56
C GLY A 186 -13.01 -28.18 -19.04
N ALA A 187 -11.70 -27.92 -19.08
CA ALA A 187 -10.68 -28.97 -18.92
C ALA A 187 -10.44 -29.48 -17.48
N ASN A 188 -11.25 -29.14 -16.47
CA ASN A 188 -10.93 -29.51 -15.08
C ASN A 188 -12.14 -29.80 -14.17
N ARG A 189 -13.14 -30.55 -14.64
CA ARG A 189 -14.09 -31.24 -13.73
C ARG A 189 -14.62 -32.53 -14.35
N ASP A 190 -13.80 -33.58 -14.33
CA ASP A 190 -14.35 -34.92 -14.15
C ASP A 190 -14.94 -34.98 -12.74
N VAL A 191 -16.19 -34.56 -12.60
CA VAL A 191 -16.99 -34.92 -11.44
C VAL A 191 -17.31 -36.40 -11.64
N SER A 192 -16.42 -37.26 -11.17
CA SER A 192 -16.71 -38.69 -11.03
C SER A 192 -17.83 -38.83 -10.01
N HIS A 193 -19.07 -38.85 -10.48
CA HIS A 193 -20.20 -39.27 -9.68
C HIS A 193 -20.03 -40.76 -9.43
N THR A 194 -19.54 -41.14 -8.25
CA THR A 194 -19.68 -42.52 -7.77
C THR A 194 -21.16 -42.78 -7.55
N PRO A 195 -21.80 -43.72 -8.29
CA PRO A 195 -23.17 -44.09 -8.04
C PRO A 195 -23.25 -44.73 -6.65
N TRP A 196 -24.16 -44.23 -5.83
CA TRP A 196 -24.50 -44.83 -4.54
C TRP A 196 -25.00 -46.26 -4.78
N GLN A 197 -24.32 -47.25 -4.20
CA GLN A 197 -24.78 -48.63 -4.17
C GLN A 197 -25.68 -48.83 -2.95
N GLU A 198 -26.93 -49.18 -3.20
CA GLU A 198 -27.90 -49.62 -2.21
C GLU A 198 -27.52 -51.05 -1.81
N GLU A 199 -26.87 -51.23 -0.67
CA GLU A 199 -26.63 -52.55 -0.09
C GLU A 199 -27.96 -53.10 0.41
N ALA A 200 -28.44 -54.15 -0.28
CA ALA A 200 -29.64 -54.89 0.05
C ALA A 200 -29.48 -55.60 1.41
N LEU A 201 -30.45 -55.37 2.29
CA LEU A 201 -30.75 -56.15 3.49
C LEU A 201 -31.55 -57.40 3.13
#